data_AF-A0A2N5S401-F1
#
_entry.id   AF-A0A2N5S401-F1
#
_cell.length_a   1.000
_cell.length_b   1.000
_cell.length_c   1.000
_cell.angle_alpha   90.00
_cell.angle_beta   90.00
_cell.angle_gamma   90.00
#
_symmetry.space_group_name_H-M   'P 1'
#
loop_
_entity.id
_entity.type
_entity.pdbx_description
1 polymer ?
#
loop_
_entity_poly.entity_id
_entity_poly.type
_entity_poly.pdbx_seq_one_letter_code
_entity_poly.pdbx_strand_id
1 'polypeptide(L)'
;MATPSLARTIKNFLALGPREYIRQLWYICDPKAGTFRGVDEHGNRYFEDPTESMFRNRWVDYKAHDFNASQVPPEWHSWLQHIRKDPPHLDPIVIQSRKPWQTVTT
;
A
#
# COMPACT_ATOMS: atom_id res chain seq x y z
N MET A 1 12.81 -11.44 -10.52
CA MET A 1 11.41 -11.90 -10.61
C MET A 1 11.11 -12.72 -9.37
N ALA A 2 10.19 -12.30 -8.50
CA ALA A 2 9.79 -13.12 -7.36
C ALA A 2 9.00 -14.32 -7.90
N THR A 3 9.62 -15.50 -7.89
CA THR A 3 8.98 -16.73 -8.37
C THR A 3 7.90 -17.17 -7.36
N PRO A 4 6.78 -17.76 -7.83
CA PRO A 4 5.86 -18.43 -6.93
C PRO A 4 6.63 -19.59 -6.27
N SER A 5 7.08 -19.37 -5.04
CA SER A 5 7.82 -20.35 -4.25
C SER A 5 7.06 -20.68 -2.98
N LEU A 6 7.05 -21.96 -2.62
CA LEU A 6 6.36 -22.46 -1.44
C LEU A 6 6.95 -21.84 -0.16
N ALA A 7 8.28 -21.57 -0.17
CA ALA A 7 8.98 -20.86 0.89
C ALA A 7 8.44 -19.42 1.08
N ARG A 8 8.17 -18.68 -0.01
CA ARG A 8 7.58 -17.33 0.07
C ARG A 8 6.19 -17.39 0.69
N THR A 9 5.37 -18.35 0.27
CA THR A 9 4.01 -18.52 0.80
C THR A 9 4.02 -18.81 2.31
N ILE A 10 4.88 -19.73 2.77
CA ILE A 10 5.02 -20.03 4.21
C ILE A 10 5.55 -18.81 4.98
N LYS A 11 6.59 -18.14 4.47
CA LYS A 11 7.13 -16.91 5.09
C LYS A 11 6.05 -15.84 5.25
N ASN A 12 5.27 -15.58 4.21
CA ASN A 12 4.21 -14.58 4.23
C ASN A 12 3.07 -14.97 5.18
N PHE A 13 2.71 -16.25 5.23
CA PHE A 13 1.73 -16.76 6.19
C PHE A 13 2.16 -16.53 7.64
N LEU A 14 3.42 -16.84 7.96
CA LEU A 14 3.98 -16.64 9.30
C LEU A 14 4.11 -15.16 9.67
N ALA A 15 4.48 -14.31 8.71
CA ALA A 15 4.68 -12.87 8.96
C ALA A 15 3.37 -12.10 9.13
N LEU A 16 2.32 -12.43 8.37
CA LEU A 16 1.02 -11.74 8.41
C LEU A 16 0.07 -12.29 9.48
N GLY A 17 0.17 -13.60 9.77
CA GLY A 17 -0.81 -14.34 10.55
C GLY A 17 -2.06 -14.73 9.74
N PRO A 18 -2.89 -15.64 10.27
CA PRO A 18 -3.95 -16.32 9.49
C PRO A 18 -5.05 -15.37 9.03
N ARG A 19 -5.46 -14.40 9.85
CA ARG A 19 -6.55 -13.47 9.53
C ARG A 19 -6.20 -12.55 8.36
N GLU A 20 -5.04 -11.90 8.42
CA GLU A 20 -4.61 -10.97 7.38
C GLU A 20 -4.23 -11.71 6.10
N TYR A 21 -3.63 -12.90 6.23
CA TYR A 21 -3.34 -13.76 5.09
C TYR A 21 -4.61 -14.14 4.32
N ILE A 22 -5.66 -14.59 5.02
CA ILE A 22 -6.95 -14.89 4.39
C ILE A 22 -7.55 -13.64 3.75
N ARG A 23 -7.55 -12.50 4.46
CA ARG A 23 -8.03 -11.22 3.89
C ARG A 23 -7.31 -10.90 2.58
N GLN A 24 -5.98 -10.93 2.56
CA GLN A 24 -5.21 -10.62 1.36
C GLN A 24 -5.48 -11.61 0.22
N LEU A 25 -5.69 -12.90 0.52
CA LEU A 25 -6.10 -13.87 -0.48
C LEU A 25 -7.45 -13.53 -1.12
N TRP A 26 -8.43 -13.11 -0.32
CA TRP A 26 -9.77 -12.77 -0.82
C TRP A 26 -9.81 -11.47 -1.63
N TYR A 27 -9.03 -10.45 -1.26
CA TYR A 27 -9.09 -9.13 -1.88
C TYR A 27 -8.00 -8.87 -2.93
N ILE A 28 -6.78 -9.36 -2.69
CA ILE A 28 -5.61 -9.06 -3.52
C ILE A 28 -5.20 -10.28 -4.37
N CYS A 29 -5.64 -11.48 -4.00
CA CYS A 29 -5.26 -12.76 -4.61
C CYS A 29 -3.74 -13.07 -4.54
N ASP A 30 -2.96 -12.30 -3.78
CA ASP A 30 -1.53 -12.52 -3.56
C ASP A 30 -1.16 -12.08 -2.13
N PRO A 31 -0.91 -13.02 -1.20
CA PRO A 31 -0.56 -12.70 0.17
C PRO A 31 0.91 -12.28 0.23
N LYS A 32 1.15 -11.06 0.71
CA LYS A 32 2.46 -10.43 0.80
C LYS A 32 2.62 -9.67 2.10
N ALA A 33 3.74 -9.91 2.75
CA ALA A 33 4.15 -9.20 3.94
C ALA A 33 4.98 -7.99 3.53
N GLY A 34 4.68 -6.82 4.09
CA GLY A 34 5.41 -5.59 3.77
C GLY A 34 5.39 -4.62 4.94
N THR A 35 6.26 -3.62 4.84
CA THR A 35 6.33 -2.54 5.81
C THR A 35 5.15 -1.62 5.62
N PHE A 36 4.40 -1.38 6.70
CA PHE A 36 3.31 -0.42 6.69
C PHE A 36 3.85 1.00 6.50
N ARG A 37 3.34 1.72 5.49
CA ARG A 37 3.75 3.08 5.16
C ARG A 37 2.75 4.12 5.62
N GLY A 38 1.47 3.84 5.62
CA GLY A 38 0.47 4.80 6.09
C GLY A 38 -0.95 4.43 5.70
N VAL A 39 -1.88 5.26 6.14
CA VAL A 39 -3.31 5.19 5.80
C VAL A 39 -3.70 6.50 5.12
N ASP A 40 -4.58 6.44 4.12
CA ASP A 40 -5.19 7.64 3.53
C ASP A 40 -6.48 8.07 4.24
N GLU A 41 -7.07 9.16 3.77
CA GLU A 41 -8.33 9.71 4.29
C GLU A 41 -9.52 8.75 4.13
N HIS A 42 -9.50 7.88 3.12
CA HIS A 42 -10.52 6.85 2.89
C HIS A 42 -10.29 5.60 3.77
N GLY A 43 -9.18 5.53 4.48
CA GLY A 43 -8.81 4.40 5.32
C GLY A 43 -8.11 3.25 4.59
N ASN A 44 -7.69 3.45 3.34
CA ASN A 44 -6.88 2.47 2.61
C ASN A 44 -5.47 2.42 3.19
N ARG A 45 -4.91 1.21 3.31
CA ARG A 45 -3.61 0.97 3.93
C ARG A 45 -2.56 0.72 2.86
N TYR A 46 -1.41 1.37 2.99
CA TYR A 46 -0.33 1.29 2.00
C TYR A 46 0.89 0.58 2.57
N PHE A 47 1.48 -0.30 1.77
CA PHE A 47 2.58 -1.16 2.17
C PHE A 47 3.69 -1.18 1.13
N GLU A 48 4.92 -1.42 1.59
CA GLU A 48 6.10 -1.54 0.74
C GLU A 48 7.02 -2.68 1.19
N ASP A 49 7.50 -3.47 0.24
CA ASP A 49 8.56 -4.46 0.40
C ASP A 49 9.58 -4.34 -0.76
N PRO A 50 10.80 -3.81 -0.52
CA PRO A 50 11.82 -3.65 -1.56
C PRO A 50 12.44 -4.97 -2.03
N THR A 51 12.17 -6.10 -1.35
CA THR A 51 12.66 -7.42 -1.77
C THR A 51 11.83 -8.03 -2.90
N GLU A 52 10.59 -7.57 -3.06
CA GLU A 52 9.71 -7.96 -4.17
C GLU A 52 10.14 -7.31 -5.49
N SER A 53 9.66 -7.85 -6.61
CA SER A 53 10.02 -7.31 -7.93
C SER A 53 9.54 -5.87 -8.13
N MET A 54 10.26 -5.12 -8.97
CA MET A 54 9.83 -3.79 -9.44
C MET A 54 8.35 -3.84 -9.90
N PHE A 55 7.58 -2.81 -9.53
CA PHE A 55 6.13 -2.70 -9.72
C PHE A 55 5.23 -3.61 -8.84
N ARG A 56 5.77 -4.60 -8.12
CA ARG A 56 5.01 -5.40 -7.13
C ARG A 56 5.40 -5.08 -5.67
N ASN A 57 6.49 -4.34 -5.49
CA ASN A 57 7.04 -3.90 -4.21
C ASN A 57 6.13 -2.96 -3.42
N ARG A 58 5.19 -2.26 -4.06
CA ARG A 58 4.23 -1.36 -3.41
C ARG A 58 2.82 -1.83 -3.67
N TRP A 59 1.96 -1.75 -2.66
CA TRP A 59 0.55 -2.08 -2.83
C TRP A 59 -0.34 -1.36 -1.84
N VAL A 60 -1.62 -1.38 -2.17
CA VAL A 60 -2.70 -0.86 -1.35
C VAL A 60 -3.60 -2.01 -0.92
N ASP A 61 -4.05 -1.97 0.33
CA ASP A 61 -5.16 -2.75 0.83
C ASP A 61 -6.35 -1.81 1.06
N TYR A 62 -7.38 -1.98 0.22
CA TYR A 62 -8.56 -1.13 0.25
C TYR A 62 -9.42 -1.42 1.48
N LYS A 63 -9.94 -0.36 2.08
CA LYS A 63 -10.90 -0.50 3.19
C LYS A 63 -12.28 -0.93 2.70
N ALA A 64 -12.70 -0.40 1.55
CA ALA A 64 -13.99 -0.70 0.95
C ALA A 64 -14.02 -2.13 0.39
N HIS A 65 -15.19 -2.78 0.45
CA HIS A 65 -15.36 -4.10 -0.17
C HIS A 65 -15.51 -4.00 -1.69
N ASP A 66 -16.24 -2.98 -2.18
CA ASP A 66 -16.30 -2.62 -3.60
C ASP A 66 -15.13 -1.68 -3.92
N PHE A 67 -13.95 -2.27 -4.08
CA PHE A 67 -12.71 -1.54 -4.28
C PHE A 67 -12.58 -1.05 -5.72
N ASN A 68 -12.13 0.20 -5.88
CA ASN A 68 -11.85 0.77 -7.19
C ASN A 68 -10.52 1.53 -7.14
N ALA A 69 -9.73 1.44 -8.21
CA ALA A 69 -8.48 2.17 -8.36
C ALA A 69 -8.66 3.70 -8.22
N SER A 70 -9.84 4.24 -8.53
CA SER A 70 -10.16 5.67 -8.39
C SER A 70 -10.29 6.14 -6.92
N GLN A 71 -10.40 5.23 -5.96
CA GLN A 71 -10.51 5.56 -4.54
C GLN A 71 -9.15 5.98 -3.92
N VAL A 72 -8.05 5.74 -4.63
CA VAL A 72 -6.71 6.14 -4.21
C VAL A 72 -6.55 7.65 -4.45
N PRO A 73 -6.24 8.45 -3.42
CA PRO A 73 -6.01 9.88 -3.61
C PRO A 73 -4.73 10.15 -4.43
N PRO A 74 -4.63 11.31 -5.08
CA PRO A 74 -3.56 11.60 -6.04
C PRO A 74 -2.15 11.55 -5.41
N GLU A 75 -2.01 11.94 -4.14
CA GLU A 75 -0.75 11.89 -3.41
C GLU A 75 -0.23 10.45 -3.29
N TRP A 76 -1.10 9.52 -2.88
CA TRP A 76 -0.77 8.09 -2.75
C TRP A 76 -0.67 7.40 -4.11
N HIS A 77 -1.46 7.81 -5.11
CA HIS A 77 -1.37 7.28 -6.47
C HIS A 77 0.02 7.52 -7.07
N SER A 78 0.58 8.72 -6.89
CA SER A 78 1.91 9.08 -7.37
C SER A 78 3.01 8.20 -6.75
N TRP A 79 2.88 7.87 -5.47
CA TRP A 79 3.81 6.98 -4.78
C TRP A 79 3.66 5.51 -5.23
N LEU A 80 2.42 5.04 -5.40
CA LEU A 80 2.14 3.66 -5.80
C LEU A 80 2.62 3.36 -7.23
N GLN A 81 2.59 4.35 -8.12
CA GLN A 81 3.08 4.27 -9.51
C GLN A 81 4.58 4.58 -9.67
N HIS A 82 5.34 4.65 -8.56
CA HIS A 82 6.77 4.96 -8.56
C HIS A 82 7.15 6.32 -9.19
N ILE A 83 6.19 7.23 -9.37
CA ILE A 83 6.47 8.60 -9.81
C ILE A 83 7.25 9.33 -8.71
N ARG A 84 6.88 9.09 -7.45
CA ARG A 84 7.58 9.63 -6.28
C ARG A 84 8.24 8.53 -5.47
N LYS A 85 9.42 8.86 -4.93
CA LYS A 85 10.20 7.94 -4.09
C LYS A 85 9.53 7.75 -2.74
N ASP A 86 9.25 8.85 -2.06
CA ASP A 86 8.80 8.88 -0.67
C ASP A 86 7.26 8.92 -0.59
N PRO A 87 6.66 8.30 0.46
CA PRO A 87 5.22 8.38 0.70
C PRO A 87 4.81 9.82 1.04
N PRO A 88 3.52 10.17 0.88
CA PRO A 88 3.08 11.56 0.89
C PRO A 88 3.26 12.31 2.21
N HIS A 89 3.39 11.60 3.33
CA HIS A 89 3.67 12.19 4.64
C HIS A 89 5.16 12.46 4.89
N LEU A 90 6.06 11.91 4.06
CA LEU A 90 7.50 12.15 4.12
C LEU A 90 7.99 13.08 3.00
N ASP A 91 7.27 13.13 1.87
CA ASP A 91 7.68 13.94 0.72
C ASP A 91 7.41 15.45 0.98
N PRO A 92 8.46 16.29 1.07
CA PRO A 92 8.30 17.72 1.32
C PRO A 92 7.53 18.43 0.21
N ILE A 93 7.62 17.97 -1.04
CA ILE A 93 6.94 18.60 -2.18
C ILE A 93 5.45 18.33 -2.10
N VAL A 94 5.02 17.11 -1.70
CA VAL A 94 3.59 16.84 -1.45
C VAL A 94 3.09 17.77 -0.34
N ILE A 95 3.80 17.81 0.79
CA ILE A 95 3.41 18.60 1.95
C ILE A 95 3.27 20.09 1.60
N GLN A 96 4.23 20.65 0.84
CA GLN A 96 4.18 22.04 0.37
C GLN A 96 3.07 22.30 -0.66
N SER A 97 2.72 21.31 -1.47
CA SER A 97 1.68 21.47 -2.51
C SER A 97 0.25 21.56 -1.96
N ARG A 98 0.06 21.18 -0.69
CA ARG A 98 -1.24 21.21 -0.01
C ARG A 98 -1.81 22.63 0.04
N LYS A 99 -3.08 22.73 -0.29
CA LYS A 99 -3.81 23.99 -0.31
C LYS A 99 -4.35 24.31 1.08
N PRO A 100 -4.53 25.59 1.43
CA PRO A 100 -4.96 25.99 2.77
C PRO A 100 -6.35 25.46 3.16
N TRP A 101 -7.20 25.08 2.20
CA TRP A 101 -8.51 24.48 2.48
C TRP A 101 -8.46 22.95 2.64
N GLN A 102 -7.32 22.31 2.38
CA GLN A 102 -7.13 20.85 2.53
C GLN A 102 -6.59 20.48 3.91
N THR A 103 -6.04 21.44 4.66
CA THR A 103 -5.54 21.19 6.01
C THR A 103 -6.72 20.99 6.94
N VAL A 104 -6.89 19.77 7.47
CA VAL A 104 -7.86 19.49 8.53
C VAL A 104 -7.51 20.37 9.72
N THR A 105 -8.35 21.38 9.99
CA THR A 105 -8.22 22.25 11.15
C THR A 105 -8.39 21.37 12.38
N THR A 106 -7.28 21.06 13.05
CA THR A 106 -7.26 20.35 14.33
C THR A 106 -7.10 21.36 15.43
#